data_AF-A0A968HIF5-F1
#
_entry.id   AF-A0A968HIF5-F1
#
_cell.length_a   1.000
_cell.length_b   1.000
_cell.length_c   1.000
_cell.angle_alpha   90.00
_cell.angle_beta   90.00
_cell.angle_gamma   90.00
#
_symmetry.space_group_name_H-M   'P 1'
#
loop_
_entity.id
_entity.type
_entity.pdbx_description
1 polymer ?
#
loop_
_entity_poly.entity_id
_entity_poly.type
_entity_poly.pdbx_seq_one_letter_code
_entity_poly.pdbx_strand_id
1 'polypeptide(L)'
;MAQAENPEHVKRLIDSRSCPGCQLQGADLAAVNLQGANLQGAKLQGANLNLADLRDANLTNAVLTGASLVWTDFTNANLDGANLSQSQLQGGERFGQAFSFKKATLPDGTVSYP
;
A
#
# COMPACT_ATOMS: atom_id res chain seq x y z
N MET A 1 15.77 15.52 2.31
CA MET A 1 15.52 16.35 1.10
C MET A 1 14.21 15.86 0.52
N ALA A 2 13.22 16.76 0.45
CA ALA A 2 11.81 16.47 0.21
C ALA A 2 11.57 15.76 -1.12
N GLN A 3 10.94 14.58 -1.09
CA GLN A 3 10.09 14.16 -2.20
C GLN A 3 8.68 14.27 -1.67
N ALA A 4 8.17 15.49 -1.79
CA ALA A 4 6.76 15.79 -1.64
C ALA A 4 5.99 14.93 -2.65
N GLU A 5 4.90 14.34 -2.18
CA GLU A 5 3.77 13.86 -2.97
C GLU A 5 3.77 14.38 -4.42
N ASN A 6 3.71 13.48 -5.41
CA ASN A 6 3.51 13.90 -6.80
C ASN A 6 1.99 13.98 -7.04
N PRO A 7 1.39 15.20 -7.06
CA PRO A 7 -0.06 15.35 -7.14
C PRO A 7 -0.64 14.79 -8.44
N GLU A 8 0.15 14.72 -9.52
CA GLU A 8 -0.27 14.10 -10.78
C GLU A 8 -0.50 12.60 -10.63
N HIS A 9 0.38 11.92 -9.88
CA HIS A 9 0.24 10.49 -9.61
C HIS A 9 -0.92 10.20 -8.65
N VAL A 10 -1.12 11.05 -7.64
CA VAL A 10 -2.26 10.94 -6.73
C VAL A 10 -3.55 11.07 -7.54
N LYS A 11 -3.68 12.13 -8.35
CA LYS A 11 -4.86 12.35 -9.19
C LYS A 11 -5.09 11.18 -10.15
N ARG A 12 -4.05 10.71 -10.83
CA ARG A 12 -4.15 9.54 -11.71
C ARG A 12 -4.64 8.29 -10.96
N LEU A 13 -4.17 8.06 -9.74
CA LEU A 13 -4.61 6.94 -8.92
C LEU A 13 -6.10 7.05 -8.57
N ILE A 14 -6.56 8.23 -8.16
CA ILE A 14 -7.97 8.45 -7.84
C ILE A 14 -8.86 8.29 -9.09
N ASP A 15 -8.43 8.84 -10.22
CA ASP A 15 -9.23 8.86 -11.45
C ASP A 15 -9.27 7.50 -12.16
N SER A 16 -8.11 6.83 -12.26
CA SER A 16 -7.94 5.63 -13.08
C SER A 16 -7.78 4.34 -12.29
N ARG A 17 -7.59 4.43 -10.97
CA ARG A 17 -7.24 3.29 -10.08
C ARG A 17 -6.06 2.48 -10.59
N SER A 18 -5.20 3.05 -11.42
CA SER A 18 -4.09 2.34 -12.05
C SER A 18 -2.88 3.25 -12.14
N CYS A 19 -1.90 2.95 -11.29
CA CYS A 19 -0.68 3.72 -11.16
C CYS A 19 0.52 2.80 -10.84
N PRO A 20 0.86 1.85 -11.75
CA PRO A 20 2.01 0.99 -11.56
C PRO A 20 3.30 1.83 -11.56
N GLY A 21 4.16 1.62 -10.56
CA GLY A 21 5.43 2.33 -10.41
C GLY A 21 5.31 3.81 -10.00
N CYS A 22 4.12 4.26 -9.61
CA CYS A 22 3.90 5.67 -9.27
C CYS A 22 4.64 6.10 -8.00
N GLN A 23 5.02 7.38 -7.98
CA GLN A 23 5.68 8.04 -6.86
C GLN A 23 4.61 8.71 -5.98
N LEU A 24 4.31 8.09 -4.85
CA LEU A 24 3.27 8.46 -3.89
C LEU A 24 3.86 8.57 -2.47
N GLN A 25 5.14 8.94 -2.36
CA GLN A 25 5.82 9.08 -1.07
C GLN A 25 5.15 10.17 -0.25
N GLY A 26 4.81 9.86 1.00
CA GLY A 26 4.11 10.79 1.89
C GLY A 26 2.73 11.20 1.43
N ALA A 27 2.16 10.59 0.38
CA ALA A 27 0.84 10.97 -0.12
C ALA A 27 -0.25 10.72 0.93
N ASP A 28 -1.19 11.67 1.04
CA ASP A 28 -2.39 11.48 1.86
C ASP A 28 -3.47 10.76 1.05
N LEU A 29 -3.65 9.48 1.34
CA LEU A 29 -4.60 8.56 0.74
C LEU A 29 -5.57 7.99 1.79
N ALA A 30 -5.71 8.68 2.93
CA ALA A 30 -6.59 8.24 4.00
C ALA A 30 -8.06 8.20 3.56
N ALA A 31 -8.76 7.14 3.93
CA ALA A 31 -10.17 6.88 3.59
C ALA A 31 -10.49 6.88 2.08
N VAL A 32 -9.48 6.77 1.22
CA VAL A 32 -9.66 6.72 -0.23
C VAL A 32 -10.14 5.32 -0.64
N ASN A 33 -11.10 5.28 -1.57
CA ASN A 33 -11.50 4.03 -2.22
C ASN A 33 -10.54 3.68 -3.37
N LEU A 34 -9.65 2.73 -3.09
CA LEU A 34 -8.67 2.16 -4.01
C LEU A 34 -8.99 0.68 -4.32
N GLN A 35 -10.27 0.28 -4.20
CA GLN A 35 -10.68 -1.08 -4.48
C GLN A 35 -10.33 -1.46 -5.93
N GLY A 36 -9.64 -2.59 -6.11
CA GLY A 36 -9.17 -3.09 -7.40
C GLY A 36 -8.02 -2.28 -8.01
N ALA A 37 -7.39 -1.38 -7.25
CA ALA A 37 -6.37 -0.51 -7.81
C ALA A 37 -5.08 -1.25 -8.18
N ASN A 38 -4.47 -0.90 -9.31
CA ASN A 38 -3.15 -1.40 -9.69
C ASN A 38 -2.05 -0.45 -9.19
N LEU A 39 -1.40 -0.85 -8.11
CA LEU A 39 -0.29 -0.16 -7.45
C LEU A 39 1.00 -0.98 -7.53
N GLN A 40 1.13 -1.86 -8.54
CA GLN A 40 2.30 -2.70 -8.71
C GLN A 40 3.57 -1.85 -8.76
N GLY A 41 4.53 -2.12 -7.87
CA GLY A 41 5.79 -1.37 -7.78
C GLY A 41 5.65 0.09 -7.35
N ALA A 42 4.48 0.52 -6.89
CA ALA A 42 4.27 1.89 -6.43
C ALA A 42 5.13 2.21 -5.19
N LYS A 43 5.58 3.45 -5.11
CA LYS A 43 6.43 3.96 -4.03
C LYS A 43 5.57 4.77 -3.05
N LEU A 44 5.15 4.14 -1.96
CA LEU A 44 4.23 4.64 -0.93
C LEU A 44 4.96 4.87 0.41
N GLN A 45 6.28 5.12 0.38
CA GLN A 45 7.05 5.32 1.61
C GLN A 45 6.47 6.47 2.43
N GLY A 46 6.13 6.21 3.68
CA GLY A 46 5.52 7.21 4.57
C GLY A 46 4.13 7.71 4.14
N ALA A 47 3.48 7.08 3.15
CA ALA A 47 2.13 7.46 2.75
C ALA A 47 1.11 7.22 3.87
N ASN A 48 0.08 8.04 3.95
CA ASN A 48 -1.04 7.86 4.85
C ASN A 48 -2.16 7.09 4.13
N LEU A 49 -2.35 5.81 4.44
CA LEU A 49 -3.40 4.94 3.89
C LEU A 49 -4.42 4.53 4.97
N ASN A 50 -4.49 5.29 6.06
CA ASN A 50 -5.40 4.99 7.15
C ASN A 50 -6.85 4.92 6.65
N LEU A 51 -7.60 3.89 7.04
CA LEU A 51 -8.99 3.65 6.60
C LEU A 51 -9.17 3.50 5.07
N ALA A 52 -8.10 3.42 4.29
CA ALA A 52 -8.20 3.23 2.84
C ALA A 52 -8.78 1.84 2.51
N ASP A 53 -9.55 1.78 1.43
CA ASP A 53 -10.09 0.54 0.89
C ASP A 53 -9.16 0.05 -0.23
N LEU A 54 -8.32 -0.95 0.07
CA LEU A 54 -7.41 -1.61 -0.87
C LEU A 54 -7.88 -3.02 -1.22
N ARG A 55 -9.18 -3.31 -1.07
CA ARG A 55 -9.72 -4.62 -1.42
C ARG A 55 -9.45 -4.94 -2.88
N ASP A 56 -9.09 -6.18 -3.18
CA ASP A 56 -8.76 -6.65 -4.54
C ASP A 56 -7.62 -5.87 -5.23
N ALA A 57 -6.88 -5.02 -4.52
CA ALA A 57 -5.81 -4.21 -5.10
C ALA A 57 -4.53 -5.02 -5.38
N ASN A 58 -3.78 -4.63 -6.41
CA ASN A 58 -2.48 -5.19 -6.72
C ASN A 58 -1.36 -4.28 -6.19
N LEU A 59 -0.71 -4.69 -5.10
CA LEU A 59 0.43 -4.04 -4.45
C LEU A 59 1.72 -4.84 -4.64
N THR A 60 1.78 -5.71 -5.64
CA THR A 60 2.97 -6.55 -5.90
C THR A 60 4.22 -5.67 -6.04
N ASN A 61 5.28 -5.98 -5.30
CA ASN A 61 6.53 -5.22 -5.23
C ASN A 61 6.38 -3.74 -4.83
N ALA A 62 5.25 -3.32 -4.27
CA ALA A 62 5.07 -1.95 -3.78
C ALA A 62 5.94 -1.69 -2.55
N VAL A 63 6.37 -0.44 -2.37
CA VAL A 63 7.21 -0.03 -1.23
C VAL A 63 6.40 0.83 -0.29
N LEU A 64 5.94 0.25 0.81
CA LEU A 64 5.12 0.86 1.87
C LEU A 64 5.92 1.11 3.16
N THR A 65 7.25 1.21 3.07
CA THR A 65 8.11 1.42 4.23
C THR A 65 7.69 2.65 5.01
N GLY A 66 7.40 2.50 6.31
CA GLY A 66 6.96 3.58 7.18
C GLY A 66 5.55 4.13 6.88
N ALA A 67 4.77 3.51 5.99
CA ALA A 67 3.42 3.95 5.69
C ALA A 67 2.47 3.73 6.89
N SER A 68 1.46 4.59 7.02
CA SER A 68 0.39 4.41 8.00
C SER A 68 -0.74 3.59 7.37
N LEU A 69 -1.00 2.40 7.90
CA LEU A 69 -1.95 1.42 7.36
C LEU A 69 -3.03 1.06 8.40
N VAL A 70 -3.38 2.03 9.23
CA VAL A 70 -4.28 1.83 10.38
C VAL A 70 -5.71 1.69 9.86
N TRP A 71 -6.37 0.58 10.17
CA TRP A 71 -7.71 0.22 9.69
C TRP A 71 -7.85 0.13 8.15
N THR A 72 -6.75 -0.07 7.43
CA THR A 72 -6.77 -0.28 5.97
C THR A 72 -7.32 -1.67 5.64
N ASP A 73 -8.19 -1.77 4.65
CA ASP A 73 -8.75 -3.05 4.19
C ASP A 73 -7.91 -3.64 3.06
N PHE A 74 -7.24 -4.77 3.33
CA PHE A 74 -6.45 -5.52 2.36
C PHE A 74 -7.13 -6.80 1.87
N THR A 75 -8.44 -6.98 2.10
CA THR A 75 -9.14 -8.22 1.72
C THR A 75 -8.95 -8.51 0.23
N ASN A 76 -8.49 -9.72 -0.11
CA ASN A 76 -8.14 -10.15 -1.47
C ASN A 76 -7.04 -9.33 -2.17
N ALA A 77 -6.31 -8.45 -1.49
CA ALA A 77 -5.21 -7.71 -2.09
C ALA A 77 -3.99 -8.61 -2.33
N ASN A 78 -3.22 -8.34 -3.38
CA ASN A 78 -1.94 -9.00 -3.64
C ASN A 78 -0.78 -8.10 -3.19
N LEU A 79 -0.08 -8.53 -2.14
CA LEU A 79 1.07 -7.87 -1.52
C LEU A 79 2.38 -8.64 -1.77
N ASP A 80 2.43 -9.51 -2.78
CA ASP A 80 3.63 -10.31 -3.06
C ASP A 80 4.86 -9.43 -3.29
N GLY A 81 5.94 -9.70 -2.55
CA GLY A 81 7.16 -8.90 -2.60
C GLY A 81 7.01 -7.45 -2.10
N ALA A 82 5.86 -7.06 -1.55
CA ALA A 82 5.65 -5.71 -1.03
C ALA A 82 6.52 -5.48 0.22
N ASN A 83 7.03 -4.27 0.39
CA ASN A 83 7.82 -3.92 1.55
C ASN A 83 7.01 -3.08 2.53
N LEU A 84 6.54 -3.69 3.61
CA LEU A 84 5.77 -3.06 4.69
C LEU A 84 6.65 -2.74 5.90
N SER A 85 7.98 -2.78 5.79
CA SER A 85 8.87 -2.56 6.94
C SER A 85 8.59 -1.22 7.63
N GLN A 86 8.57 -1.23 8.97
CA GLN A 86 8.27 -0.04 9.77
C GLN A 86 6.89 0.60 9.51
N SER A 87 6.00 -0.05 8.73
CA SER A 87 4.64 0.43 8.55
C SER A 87 3.82 0.25 9.82
N GLN A 88 2.80 1.09 10.00
CA GLN A 88 1.90 1.01 11.14
C GLN A 88 0.66 0.22 10.76
N LEU A 89 0.64 -1.08 11.07
CA LEU A 89 -0.56 -1.91 11.00
C LEU A 89 -1.23 -1.92 12.39
N GLN A 90 -2.30 -1.14 12.55
CA GLN A 90 -3.20 -1.22 13.71
C GLN A 90 -4.63 -1.52 13.23
N GLY A 91 -5.37 -2.38 13.93
CA GLY A 91 -6.68 -2.84 13.46
C GLY A 91 -6.61 -3.78 12.25
N GLY A 92 -5.43 -4.37 11.99
CA GLY A 92 -5.11 -5.20 10.82
C GLY A 92 -5.72 -6.60 10.83
N GLU A 93 -6.89 -6.82 11.42
CA GLU A 93 -7.60 -8.11 11.31
C GLU A 93 -7.87 -8.50 9.83
N ARG A 94 -7.88 -7.49 8.95
CA ARG A 94 -8.00 -7.66 7.49
C ARG A 94 -6.68 -7.84 6.76
N PHE A 95 -5.53 -7.62 7.41
CA PHE A 95 -4.22 -7.91 6.81
C PHE A 95 -4.06 -9.42 6.53
N GLY A 96 -4.50 -10.27 7.46
CA GLY A 96 -4.52 -11.73 7.25
C GLY A 96 -5.51 -12.21 6.17
N GLN A 97 -6.37 -11.32 5.66
CA GLN A 97 -7.32 -11.60 4.58
C GLN A 97 -6.79 -11.17 3.21
N ALA A 98 -5.55 -10.70 3.14
CA ALA A 98 -4.87 -10.50 1.86
C ALA A 98 -4.81 -11.81 1.08
N PHE A 99 -4.99 -11.72 -0.24
CA PHE A 99 -4.96 -12.87 -1.14
C PHE A 99 -3.59 -13.55 -1.11
N SER A 100 -2.53 -12.74 -1.14
CA SER A 100 -1.16 -13.21 -1.07
C SER A 100 -0.26 -12.10 -0.54
N PHE A 101 0.72 -12.46 0.28
CA PHE A 101 1.77 -11.57 0.77
C PHE A 101 3.12 -12.30 0.83
N LYS A 102 3.34 -13.21 -0.14
CA LYS A 102 4.54 -14.04 -0.21
C LYS A 102 5.75 -13.17 -0.50
N LYS A 103 6.86 -13.44 0.19
CA LYS A 103 8.08 -12.62 0.10
C LYS A 103 7.87 -11.15 0.48
N ALA A 104 6.72 -10.78 1.05
CA ALA A 104 6.51 -9.44 1.55
C ALA A 104 7.40 -9.23 2.78
N THR A 105 7.97 -8.03 2.92
CA THR A 105 8.62 -7.63 4.18
C THR A 105 7.53 -7.14 5.12
N LEU A 106 7.37 -7.76 6.28
CA LEU A 106 6.40 -7.41 7.30
C LEU A 106 6.83 -6.17 8.10
N PRO A 107 5.94 -5.54 8.89
CA PRO A 107 6.28 -4.35 9.69
C PRO A 107 7.46 -4.51 10.64
N ASP A 108 7.66 -5.71 11.18
CA ASP A 108 8.78 -6.06 12.05
C ASP A 108 10.11 -6.23 11.30
N GLY A 109 10.10 -6.11 9.97
CA GLY A 109 11.26 -6.27 9.10
C GLY A 109 11.53 -7.72 8.69
N THR A 110 10.73 -8.69 9.13
CA THR A 110 10.85 -10.08 8.68
C THR A 110 10.29 -10.24 7.27
N VAL A 111 10.73 -11.26 6.54
CA VAL A 111 10.22 -11.56 5.20
C VAL A 111 9.28 -12.75 5.28
N SER A 112 8.06 -12.60 4.76
CA SER A 112 7.09 -13.68 4.67
C SER A 112 7.62 -14.78 3.74
N TYR A 113 7.57 -16.02 4.20
CA TYR A 113 8.00 -17.17 3.41
C TYR A 113 6.98 -17.49 2.28
N PRO A 114 7.44 -18.09 1.16
CA PRO A 114 6.62 -18.41 -0.01
C PRO A 114 5.59 -19.53 0.20
#